data_AF-A0A0H2R3J4-F1
#
_entry.id   AF-A0A0H2R3J4-F1
#
_cell.length_a   1.000
_cell.length_b   1.000
_cell.length_c   1.000
_cell.angle_alpha   90.00
_cell.angle_beta   90.00
_cell.angle_gamma   90.00
#
_symmetry.space_group_name_H-M   'P 1'
#
loop_
_entity.id
_entity.type
_entity.pdbx_description
1 polymer ?
#
loop_
_entity_poly.entity_id
_entity_poly.type
_entity_poly.pdbx_seq_one_letter_code
_entity_poly.pdbx_strand_id
1 'polypeptide(L)'
;DKPWLDQKDPWERRAWWATFLLALVGVLGGAALCFFGIKNVEKLGNLCSVMDEEFNDFDTTNTWFQQVELGGFGNGEFQMTTTSSNNSFVQNGELFIVPTLTADVIGESAIFNGHTFNLSGCTSTNASACSATSNVFTNAVIPPVQSARLTTQKSFSIAYGKVEVRAKLPKGDWLWPAIWMLPVNNTYGPWPASGEIDIMEARGNGPSYPAQGTNFVRSSLNWGPL
;
A
#
# COMPACT_ATOMS: atom_id res chain seq x y z
N ASP A 1 6.39 30.11 -70.25
CA ASP A 1 6.63 28.70 -69.89
C ASP A 1 7.96 28.56 -69.16
N LYS A 2 8.06 27.62 -68.20
CA LYS A 2 9.22 27.41 -67.33
C LYS A 2 9.94 26.12 -67.73
N PRO A 3 10.90 26.14 -68.69
CA PRO A 3 11.43 24.93 -69.34
C PRO A 3 12.27 24.05 -68.41
N TRP A 4 12.72 24.59 -67.28
CA TRP A 4 13.45 23.86 -66.24
C TRP A 4 12.58 22.87 -65.46
N LEU A 5 11.26 22.88 -65.66
CA LEU A 5 10.34 21.87 -65.10
C LEU A 5 10.23 20.60 -65.97
N ASP A 6 10.75 20.61 -67.20
CA ASP A 6 10.66 19.46 -68.12
C ASP A 6 11.74 18.40 -67.86
N GLN A 7 12.81 18.74 -67.15
CA GLN A 7 13.87 17.79 -66.77
C GLN A 7 13.72 17.39 -65.31
N LYS A 8 13.47 16.10 -65.06
CA LYS A 8 13.44 15.54 -63.70
C LYS A 8 14.85 15.59 -63.10
N ASP A 9 15.01 16.29 -61.98
CA ASP A 9 16.28 16.30 -61.24
C ASP A 9 16.53 14.94 -60.58
N PRO A 10 17.62 14.22 -60.93
CA PRO A 10 17.97 12.96 -60.28
C PRO A 10 18.25 13.12 -58.77
N TRP A 11 18.61 14.32 -58.29
CA TRP A 11 18.80 14.59 -56.87
C TRP A 11 17.48 14.64 -56.09
N GLU A 12 16.40 15.14 -56.68
CA GLU A 12 15.06 15.07 -56.05
C GLU A 12 14.65 13.63 -55.81
N ARG A 13 14.84 12.74 -56.80
CA ARG A 13 14.50 11.31 -56.65
C ARG A 13 15.34 10.64 -55.56
N ARG A 14 16.63 10.98 -55.47
CA ARG A 14 17.53 10.46 -54.43
C ARG A 14 17.15 10.98 -53.04
N ALA A 15 16.82 12.26 -52.92
CA ALA A 15 16.34 12.86 -51.67
C ALA A 15 15.05 12.20 -51.20
N TRP A 16 14.10 11.95 -52.11
CA TRP A 16 12.84 11.27 -51.81
C TRP A 16 13.06 9.86 -51.23
N TRP A 17 13.92 9.05 -51.86
CA TRP A 17 14.27 7.73 -51.36
C TRP A 17 15.04 7.78 -50.03
N ALA A 18 15.93 8.77 -49.84
CA ALA A 18 16.66 8.95 -48.59
C ALA A 18 15.71 9.28 -47.42
N THR A 19 14.72 10.15 -47.64
CA THR A 19 13.70 10.48 -46.63
C THR A 19 12.86 9.25 -46.28
N PHE A 20 12.41 8.48 -47.26
CA PHE A 20 11.66 7.24 -47.00
C PHE A 20 12.50 6.20 -46.24
N LEU A 21 13.78 6.08 -46.59
CA LEU A 21 14.67 5.14 -45.92
C LEU A 21 14.91 5.54 -44.46
N LEU A 22 15.11 6.82 -44.18
CA LEU A 22 15.21 7.34 -42.80
C LEU A 22 13.92 7.11 -42.00
N ALA A 23 12.76 7.38 -42.60
CA ALA A 23 11.46 7.11 -41.96
C ALA A 23 11.28 5.62 -41.65
N LEU A 24 11.65 4.73 -42.59
CA LEU A 24 11.60 3.28 -42.43
C LEU A 24 12.52 2.82 -41.28
N VAL A 25 13.76 3.34 -41.21
CA VAL A 25 14.69 3.04 -40.12
C VAL A 25 14.10 3.45 -38.77
N GLY A 26 13.44 4.60 -38.69
CA GLY A 26 12.74 5.04 -37.47
C GLY A 26 11.62 4.08 -37.05
N VAL A 27 10.77 3.67 -38.00
CA VAL A 27 9.69 2.69 -37.75
C VAL A 27 10.24 1.34 -37.32
N LEU A 28 11.26 0.82 -38.02
CA LEU A 28 11.90 -0.45 -37.68
C LEU A 28 12.61 -0.38 -36.33
N GLY A 29 13.25 0.74 -36.01
CA GLY A 29 13.86 0.98 -34.71
C GLY A 29 12.83 1.00 -33.58
N GLY A 30 11.70 1.70 -33.77
CA GLY A 30 10.60 1.70 -32.82
C GLY A 30 9.98 0.31 -32.62
N ALA A 31 9.75 -0.42 -33.72
CA ALA A 31 9.25 -1.79 -33.67
C ALA A 31 10.23 -2.73 -32.94
N ALA A 32 11.54 -2.59 -33.17
CA ALA A 32 12.57 -3.34 -32.47
C ALA A 32 12.56 -3.04 -30.97
N LEU A 33 12.47 -1.76 -30.58
CA LEU A 33 12.36 -1.36 -29.17
C LEU A 33 11.13 -1.98 -28.50
N CYS A 34 9.96 -1.95 -29.15
CA CYS A 34 8.76 -2.61 -28.64
C CYS A 34 8.94 -4.12 -28.53
N PHE A 35 9.52 -4.76 -29.55
CA PHE A 35 9.76 -6.21 -29.57
C PHE A 35 10.69 -6.64 -28.43
N PHE A 36 11.85 -5.98 -28.27
CA PHE A 36 12.78 -6.29 -27.19
C PHE A 36 12.21 -5.92 -25.82
N GLY A 37 11.42 -4.85 -25.74
CA GLY A 37 10.66 -4.50 -24.53
C GLY A 37 9.75 -5.64 -24.09
N ILE A 38 8.93 -6.19 -25.00
CA ILE A 38 8.01 -7.30 -24.71
C ILE A 38 8.76 -8.62 -24.46
N LYS A 39 9.77 -8.93 -25.27
CA LYS A 39 10.52 -10.19 -25.19
C LYS A 39 11.27 -10.31 -23.86
N ASN A 40 11.78 -9.20 -23.35
CA ASN A 40 12.55 -9.18 -22.10
C ASN A 40 11.67 -9.07 -20.85
N VAL A 41 10.34 -8.98 -20.99
CA VAL A 41 9.44 -9.14 -19.84
C VAL A 41 9.56 -10.57 -19.35
N GLU A 42 10.05 -10.74 -18.14
CA GLU A 42 10.06 -12.03 -17.45
C GLU A 42 8.61 -12.48 -17.26
N LYS A 43 8.19 -13.46 -18.06
CA LYS A 43 6.89 -14.08 -17.90
C LYS A 43 7.01 -15.07 -16.76
N LEU A 44 6.43 -14.72 -15.61
CA LEU A 44 6.07 -15.72 -14.62
C LEU A 44 5.27 -16.80 -15.36
N GLY A 45 5.61 -18.07 -15.15
CA GLY A 45 4.99 -19.20 -15.82
C GLY A 45 3.50 -19.34 -15.48
N ASN A 46 2.96 -20.55 -15.56
CA ASN A 46 1.58 -20.77 -15.12
C ASN A 46 1.47 -20.49 -13.60
N LEU A 47 0.81 -19.40 -13.24
CA LEU A 47 0.50 -19.05 -11.85
C LEU A 47 -0.80 -19.75 -11.41
N CYS A 48 -0.81 -20.27 -10.20
CA CYS A 48 -2.03 -20.75 -9.55
C CYS A 48 -2.58 -19.63 -8.66
N SER A 49 -3.89 -19.37 -8.72
CA SER A 49 -4.52 -18.41 -7.80
C SER A 49 -4.47 -18.97 -6.38
N VAL A 50 -3.90 -18.20 -5.45
CA VAL A 50 -3.86 -18.51 -4.02
C VAL A 50 -5.00 -17.81 -3.29
N MET A 51 -5.24 -16.56 -3.63
CA MET A 51 -6.29 -15.71 -3.10
C MET A 51 -6.72 -14.76 -4.21
N ASP A 52 -8.02 -14.58 -4.34
CA ASP A 52 -8.64 -13.62 -5.24
C ASP A 52 -9.75 -12.91 -4.45
N GLU A 53 -9.59 -11.62 -4.23
CA GLU A 53 -10.44 -10.81 -3.36
C GLU A 53 -10.85 -9.53 -4.09
N GLU A 54 -12.12 -9.49 -4.47
CA GLU A 54 -12.76 -8.38 -5.19
C GLU A 54 -13.66 -7.55 -4.26
N PHE A 55 -13.68 -7.86 -2.96
CA PHE A 55 -14.46 -7.18 -1.92
C PHE A 55 -15.95 -7.07 -2.28
N ASN A 56 -16.54 -8.17 -2.77
CA ASN A 56 -17.99 -8.27 -2.96
C ASN A 56 -18.73 -8.48 -1.63
N ASP A 57 -18.04 -9.07 -0.65
CA ASP A 57 -18.42 -9.16 0.75
C ASP A 57 -17.23 -8.77 1.64
N PHE A 58 -17.42 -8.84 2.96
CA PHE A 58 -16.34 -8.60 3.92
C PHE A 58 -16.31 -9.71 4.96
N ASP A 59 -15.73 -10.86 4.61
CA ASP A 59 -15.60 -11.99 5.51
C ASP A 59 -14.49 -11.77 6.56
N THR A 60 -14.91 -11.27 7.73
CA THR A 60 -14.02 -11.06 8.87
C THR A 60 -13.78 -12.30 9.74
N THR A 61 -14.29 -13.46 9.30
CA THR A 61 -14.25 -14.73 10.06
C THR A 61 -13.31 -15.74 9.43
N ASN A 62 -13.30 -15.86 8.10
CA ASN A 62 -12.49 -16.85 7.40
C ASN A 62 -11.41 -16.25 6.49
N THR A 63 -11.56 -15.00 6.05
CA THR A 63 -10.60 -14.37 5.11
C THR A 63 -9.74 -13.32 5.82
N TRP A 64 -10.36 -12.24 6.30
CA TRP A 64 -9.66 -11.08 6.86
C TRP A 64 -9.85 -10.99 8.37
N PHE A 65 -8.79 -11.17 9.14
CA PHE A 65 -8.86 -11.03 10.59
C PHE A 65 -8.51 -9.60 11.00
N GLN A 66 -9.35 -8.98 11.81
CA GLN A 66 -9.09 -7.66 12.40
C GLN A 66 -8.12 -7.81 13.58
N GLN A 67 -7.00 -7.10 13.53
CA GLN A 67 -6.09 -6.95 14.67
C GLN A 67 -6.55 -5.77 15.51
N VAL A 68 -6.78 -5.98 16.79
CA VAL A 68 -7.35 -5.02 17.73
C VAL A 68 -6.37 -4.79 18.88
N GLU A 69 -5.72 -3.62 18.88
CA GLU A 69 -4.86 -3.19 19.99
C GLU A 69 -4.60 -1.68 19.96
N LEU A 70 -4.00 -1.17 21.03
CA LEU A 70 -3.56 0.22 21.20
C LEU A 70 -2.08 0.36 21.62
N GLY A 71 -1.29 -0.70 21.42
CA GLY A 71 0.11 -0.77 21.86
C GLY A 71 1.12 -0.02 20.98
N GLY A 72 0.68 0.73 19.97
CA GLY A 72 1.53 1.53 19.08
C GLY A 72 2.39 0.74 18.08
N PHE A 73 2.15 -0.57 17.94
CA PHE A 73 2.69 -1.46 16.90
C PHE A 73 4.22 -1.44 16.72
N GLY A 74 4.97 -1.13 17.79
CA GLY A 74 6.44 -1.05 17.75
C GLY A 74 7.00 0.28 17.22
N ASN A 75 6.15 1.15 16.67
CA ASN A 75 6.54 2.44 16.08
C ASN A 75 6.07 3.66 16.90
N GLY A 76 5.42 3.44 18.04
CA GLY A 76 4.81 4.53 18.82
C GLY A 76 3.63 5.18 18.10
N GLU A 77 2.91 4.39 17.30
CA GLU A 77 1.71 4.81 16.59
C GLU A 77 0.62 5.29 17.56
N PHE A 78 -0.07 6.37 17.20
CA PHE A 78 -1.03 7.05 18.09
C PHE A 78 -2.46 6.56 17.92
N GLN A 79 -2.75 5.72 16.91
CA GLN A 79 -4.07 5.14 16.71
C GLN A 79 -4.22 3.81 17.45
N MET A 80 -5.43 3.52 17.87
CA MET A 80 -5.85 2.15 18.18
C MET A 80 -6.52 1.52 16.96
N THR A 81 -6.49 0.20 16.85
CA THR A 81 -7.24 -0.53 15.83
C THR A 81 -8.44 -1.23 16.44
N THR A 82 -9.58 -1.24 15.73
CA THR A 82 -10.85 -1.74 16.27
C THR A 82 -11.55 -2.68 15.27
N THR A 83 -12.62 -3.33 15.74
CA THR A 83 -13.56 -4.09 14.89
C THR A 83 -14.75 -3.27 14.40
N SER A 84 -14.78 -1.96 14.68
CA SER A 84 -15.90 -1.10 14.34
C SER A 84 -16.15 -1.07 12.83
N SER A 85 -17.42 -1.17 12.44
CA SER A 85 -17.84 -0.99 11.04
C SER A 85 -17.60 0.44 10.54
N ASN A 86 -17.26 1.39 11.42
CA ASN A 86 -16.84 2.72 11.00
C ASN A 86 -15.37 2.76 10.56
N ASN A 87 -14.54 1.78 10.97
CA ASN A 87 -13.11 1.76 10.68
C ASN A 87 -12.72 0.81 9.55
N SER A 88 -13.44 -0.31 9.39
CA SER A 88 -13.26 -1.21 8.25
C SER A 88 -14.60 -1.72 7.74
N PHE A 89 -14.90 -1.48 6.47
CA PHE A 89 -16.12 -1.95 5.83
C PHE A 89 -15.93 -2.01 4.31
N VAL A 90 -16.81 -2.76 3.64
CA VAL A 90 -16.85 -2.83 2.18
C VAL A 90 -18.02 -2.02 1.66
N GLN A 91 -17.77 -1.23 0.62
CA GLN A 91 -18.80 -0.47 -0.08
C GLN A 91 -18.45 -0.41 -1.56
N ASN A 92 -19.44 -0.65 -2.45
CA ASN A 92 -19.26 -0.58 -3.90
C ASN A 92 -18.11 -1.45 -4.47
N GLY A 93 -17.84 -2.63 -3.89
CA GLY A 93 -16.75 -3.50 -4.34
C GLY A 93 -15.35 -3.04 -3.88
N GLU A 94 -15.27 -2.15 -2.89
CA GLU A 94 -14.02 -1.63 -2.37
C GLU A 94 -13.99 -1.77 -0.85
N LEU A 95 -12.86 -2.23 -0.32
CA LEU A 95 -12.56 -2.15 1.11
C LEU A 95 -12.16 -0.74 1.50
N PHE A 96 -12.85 -0.19 2.49
CA PHE A 96 -12.54 1.07 3.12
C PHE A 96 -11.90 0.81 4.49
N ILE A 97 -10.72 1.39 4.70
CA ILE A 97 -10.11 1.54 6.03
C ILE A 97 -10.12 3.03 6.36
N VAL A 98 -10.91 3.42 7.35
CA VAL A 98 -11.23 4.82 7.64
C VAL A 98 -10.84 5.17 9.08
N PRO A 99 -9.95 6.15 9.28
CA PRO A 99 -9.66 6.63 10.61
C PRO A 99 -10.84 7.46 11.13
N THR A 100 -11.21 7.26 12.40
CA THR A 100 -12.24 8.05 13.11
C THR A 100 -11.69 8.60 14.42
N LEU A 101 -12.32 9.64 14.97
CA LEU A 101 -11.85 10.22 16.22
C LEU A 101 -12.37 9.41 17.42
N THR A 102 -11.48 9.11 18.37
CA THR A 102 -11.89 8.46 19.62
C THR A 102 -12.81 9.37 20.45
N ALA A 103 -12.62 10.69 20.34
CA ALA A 103 -13.47 11.69 20.98
C ALA A 103 -14.94 11.61 20.55
N ASP A 104 -15.26 11.10 19.35
CA ASP A 104 -16.64 10.92 18.89
C ASP A 104 -17.37 9.82 19.69
N VAL A 105 -16.61 8.92 20.35
CA VAL A 105 -17.14 7.80 21.13
C VAL A 105 -17.18 8.12 22.61
N ILE A 106 -16.14 8.75 23.15
CA ILE A 106 -15.99 8.96 24.62
C ILE A 106 -15.99 10.42 25.06
N GLY A 107 -16.04 11.36 24.12
CA GLY A 107 -15.92 12.79 24.37
C GLY A 107 -14.46 13.26 24.51
N GLU A 108 -14.21 14.51 24.14
CA GLU A 108 -12.86 15.10 24.14
C GLU A 108 -12.22 15.12 25.53
N SER A 109 -12.98 15.45 26.57
CA SER A 109 -12.44 15.51 27.95
C SER A 109 -11.92 14.15 28.44
N ALA A 110 -12.56 13.06 28.02
CA ALA A 110 -12.18 11.70 28.40
C ALA A 110 -10.82 11.30 27.83
N ILE A 111 -10.45 11.84 26.66
CA ILE A 111 -9.13 11.59 26.05
C ILE A 111 -7.99 12.04 26.98
N PHE A 112 -8.19 13.16 27.68
CA PHE A 112 -7.12 13.83 28.40
C PHE A 112 -7.08 13.54 29.90
N ASN A 113 -8.20 13.17 30.53
CA ASN A 113 -8.19 12.95 31.98
C ASN A 113 -9.30 12.05 32.52
N GLY A 114 -8.94 11.20 33.48
CA GLY A 114 -9.88 10.52 34.37
C GLY A 114 -10.74 9.45 33.72
N HIS A 115 -10.36 8.95 32.54
CA HIS A 115 -11.10 7.93 31.82
C HIS A 115 -10.25 6.70 31.55
N THR A 116 -10.84 5.52 31.71
CA THR A 116 -10.23 4.25 31.30
C THR A 116 -11.00 3.70 30.12
N PHE A 117 -10.32 3.58 28.98
CA PHE A 117 -10.84 2.98 27.77
C PHE A 117 -10.37 1.53 27.65
N ASN A 118 -11.31 0.60 27.50
CA ASN A 118 -11.03 -0.81 27.31
C ASN A 118 -11.43 -1.23 25.88
N LEU A 119 -10.48 -1.81 25.14
CA LEU A 119 -10.76 -2.34 23.80
C LEU A 119 -11.57 -3.63 23.90
N SER A 120 -12.77 -3.61 23.34
CA SER A 120 -13.56 -4.82 23.15
C SER A 120 -12.90 -5.72 22.09
N GLY A 121 -12.68 -7.00 22.41
CA GLY A 121 -12.11 -7.97 21.47
C GLY A 121 -10.62 -7.78 21.18
N CYS A 122 -9.85 -7.23 22.13
CA CYS A 122 -8.39 -7.08 21.98
C CYS A 122 -7.72 -8.40 21.56
N THR A 123 -6.92 -8.35 20.49
CA THR A 123 -6.22 -9.52 19.94
C THR A 123 -4.76 -9.59 20.36
N SER A 124 -4.24 -8.55 21.01
CA SER A 124 -2.86 -8.51 21.50
C SER A 124 -2.67 -9.46 22.68
N THR A 125 -1.50 -10.10 22.77
CA THR A 125 -1.10 -10.86 23.96
C THR A 125 -0.57 -9.95 25.07
N ASN A 126 -0.25 -8.69 24.75
CA ASN A 126 0.18 -7.70 25.72
C ASN A 126 -1.03 -6.98 26.33
N ALA A 127 -1.32 -7.23 27.61
CA ALA A 127 -2.46 -6.63 28.31
C ALA A 127 -2.44 -5.09 28.32
N SER A 128 -1.24 -4.47 28.32
CA SER A 128 -1.11 -3.01 28.25
C SER A 128 -1.52 -2.43 26.89
N ALA A 129 -1.59 -3.27 25.85
CA ALA A 129 -2.07 -2.90 24.53
C ALA A 129 -3.60 -3.06 24.38
N CYS A 130 -4.33 -3.40 25.44
CA CYS A 130 -5.78 -3.62 25.41
C CYS A 130 -6.59 -2.56 26.16
N SER A 131 -5.94 -1.69 26.94
CA SER A 131 -6.61 -0.62 27.67
C SER A 131 -5.69 0.57 27.87
N ALA A 132 -6.28 1.76 27.90
CA ALA A 132 -5.57 3.00 28.15
C ALA A 132 -6.32 3.82 29.21
N THR A 133 -5.59 4.44 30.13
CA THR A 133 -6.17 5.34 31.13
C THR A 133 -5.59 6.73 30.95
N SER A 134 -6.45 7.72 30.75
CA SER A 134 -6.06 9.12 30.63
C SER A 134 -5.86 9.75 32.01
N ASN A 135 -4.78 10.51 32.17
CA ASN A 135 -4.45 11.17 33.42
C ASN A 135 -3.57 12.39 33.14
N VAL A 136 -4.09 13.56 33.49
CA VAL A 136 -3.42 14.85 33.28
C VAL A 136 -2.11 14.98 34.06
N PHE A 137 -2.00 14.36 35.24
CA PHE A 137 -0.79 14.42 36.07
C PHE A 137 0.35 13.57 35.52
N THR A 138 0.04 12.50 34.77
CA THR A 138 1.05 11.65 34.14
C THR A 138 1.22 11.95 32.65
N ASN A 139 0.48 12.93 32.10
CA ASN A 139 0.34 13.19 30.66
C ASN A 139 -0.05 11.94 29.86
N ALA A 140 -0.75 11.00 30.48
CA ALA A 140 -1.26 9.82 29.79
C ALA A 140 -2.54 10.22 29.06
N VAL A 141 -2.61 9.93 27.77
CA VAL A 141 -3.77 10.19 26.92
C VAL A 141 -4.28 8.90 26.34
N ILE A 142 -5.58 8.81 26.11
CA ILE A 142 -6.15 7.72 25.32
C ILE A 142 -5.81 7.99 23.84
N PRO A 143 -5.41 6.97 23.06
CA PRO A 143 -5.16 7.12 21.62
C PRO A 143 -6.29 7.91 20.94
N PRO A 144 -6.00 9.08 20.34
CA PRO A 144 -7.05 10.01 19.89
C PRO A 144 -7.74 9.55 18.61
N VAL A 145 -7.20 8.55 17.91
CA VAL A 145 -7.70 8.05 16.63
C VAL A 145 -7.96 6.55 16.73
N GLN A 146 -9.04 6.11 16.10
CA GLN A 146 -9.35 4.71 15.84
C GLN A 146 -9.16 4.42 14.35
N SER A 147 -8.67 3.24 14.01
CA SER A 147 -8.46 2.77 12.64
C SER A 147 -8.70 1.26 12.56
N ALA A 148 -8.33 0.62 11.46
CA ALA A 148 -8.35 -0.82 11.31
C ALA A 148 -7.02 -1.35 10.76
N ARG A 149 -6.71 -2.59 11.15
CA ARG A 149 -5.55 -3.36 10.67
C ARG A 149 -6.03 -4.77 10.40
N LEU A 150 -5.90 -5.21 9.16
CA LEU A 150 -6.43 -6.49 8.68
C LEU A 150 -5.28 -7.42 8.32
N THR A 151 -5.46 -8.71 8.56
CA THR A 151 -4.46 -9.73 8.24
C THR A 151 -5.10 -11.01 7.73
N THR A 152 -4.41 -11.70 6.83
CA THR A 152 -4.78 -13.05 6.34
C THR A 152 -3.98 -14.15 7.04
N GLN A 153 -3.27 -13.86 8.13
CA GLN A 153 -2.31 -14.78 8.77
C GLN A 153 -2.87 -16.19 9.04
N LYS A 154 -4.18 -16.31 9.30
CA LYS A 154 -4.85 -17.59 9.62
C LYS A 154 -5.62 -18.20 8.44
N SER A 155 -5.62 -17.58 7.27
CA SER A 155 -6.44 -17.96 6.11
C SER A 155 -5.58 -18.22 4.87
N PHE A 156 -4.96 -17.17 4.33
CA PHE A 156 -4.20 -17.19 3.10
C PHE A 156 -2.76 -16.80 3.35
N SER A 157 -1.84 -17.60 2.82
CA SER A 157 -0.42 -17.30 2.78
C SER A 157 0.16 -17.78 1.46
N ILE A 158 1.20 -17.09 1.00
CA ILE A 158 1.87 -17.38 -0.25
C ILE A 158 3.38 -17.41 -0.03
N ALA A 159 4.04 -18.41 -0.60
CA ALA A 159 5.49 -18.47 -0.72
C ALA A 159 5.84 -18.48 -2.21
N TYR A 160 6.49 -17.40 -2.65
CA TYR A 160 6.79 -17.11 -4.06
C TYR A 160 5.55 -16.85 -4.93
N GLY A 161 5.75 -16.19 -6.06
CA GLY A 161 4.68 -15.85 -6.99
C GLY A 161 4.47 -14.35 -7.09
N LYS A 162 3.22 -13.94 -7.31
CA LYS A 162 2.84 -12.55 -7.55
C LYS A 162 1.72 -12.15 -6.61
N VAL A 163 1.88 -11.00 -5.98
CA VAL A 163 0.84 -10.35 -5.19
C VAL A 163 0.53 -9.03 -5.88
N GLU A 164 -0.75 -8.82 -6.22
CA GLU A 164 -1.23 -7.58 -6.82
C GLU A 164 -2.31 -7.00 -5.93
N VAL A 165 -2.18 -5.71 -5.59
CA VAL A 165 -3.19 -4.99 -4.82
C VAL A 165 -3.49 -3.68 -5.54
N ARG A 166 -4.78 -3.43 -5.78
CA ARG A 166 -5.27 -2.17 -6.35
C ARG A 166 -5.89 -1.35 -5.23
N ALA A 167 -5.24 -0.26 -4.86
CA ALA A 167 -5.70 0.61 -3.77
C ALA A 167 -5.62 2.09 -4.14
N LYS A 168 -6.53 2.88 -3.55
CA LYS A 168 -6.46 4.34 -3.54
C LYS A 168 -6.01 4.82 -2.16
N LEU A 169 -4.87 5.49 -2.10
CA LEU A 169 -4.31 5.94 -0.83
C LEU A 169 -5.02 7.20 -0.31
N PRO A 170 -5.20 7.33 1.03
CA PRO A 170 -5.77 8.52 1.63
C PRO A 170 -4.82 9.72 1.56
N LYS A 171 -5.38 10.92 1.72
CA LYS A 171 -4.63 12.18 1.87
C LYS A 171 -5.04 12.83 3.19
N GLY A 172 -4.08 13.33 3.92
CA GLY A 172 -4.28 13.89 5.26
C GLY A 172 -2.98 13.85 6.04
N ASP A 173 -2.78 14.84 6.90
CA ASP A 173 -1.59 14.88 7.73
C ASP A 173 -1.56 13.69 8.68
N TRP A 174 -0.35 13.13 8.87
CA TRP A 174 -0.06 12.02 9.79
C TRP A 174 -0.64 10.66 9.40
N LEU A 175 -1.33 10.56 8.25
CA LEU A 175 -1.78 9.27 7.73
C LEU A 175 -0.62 8.47 7.15
N TRP A 176 -0.57 7.19 7.49
CA TRP A 176 0.44 6.22 7.03
C TRP A 176 -0.24 4.93 6.56
N PRO A 177 -0.76 4.89 5.32
CA PRO A 177 -1.26 3.65 4.72
C PRO A 177 -0.11 2.70 4.39
N ALA A 178 -0.32 1.40 4.62
CA ALA A 178 0.64 0.35 4.31
C ALA A 178 -0.06 -0.90 3.74
N ILE A 179 0.58 -1.53 2.76
CA ILE A 179 0.27 -2.88 2.25
C ILE A 179 1.58 -3.65 2.33
N TRP A 180 1.59 -4.68 3.15
CA TRP A 180 2.82 -5.33 3.59
C TRP A 180 2.53 -6.76 4.01
N MET A 181 3.58 -7.55 4.19
CA MET A 181 3.50 -8.97 4.49
C MET A 181 4.48 -9.34 5.60
N LEU A 182 4.00 -10.19 6.51
CA LEU A 182 4.80 -10.89 7.51
C LEU A 182 4.80 -12.39 7.24
N PRO A 183 5.83 -13.12 7.73
CA PRO A 183 5.81 -14.57 7.71
C PRO A 183 4.67 -15.09 8.60
N VAL A 184 4.08 -16.23 8.21
CA VAL A 184 3.07 -16.92 9.03
C VAL A 184 3.66 -17.32 10.39
N ASN A 185 4.90 -17.83 10.37
CA ASN A 185 5.64 -18.28 11.54
C ASN A 185 6.97 -17.55 11.66
N ASN A 186 7.37 -17.21 12.89
CA ASN A 186 8.66 -16.59 13.20
C ASN A 186 9.81 -17.63 13.23
N THR A 187 10.06 -18.30 12.10
CA THR A 187 11.01 -19.42 11.99
C THR A 187 12.44 -19.07 12.40
N TYR A 188 12.88 -17.84 12.16
CA TYR A 188 14.26 -17.39 12.43
C TYR A 188 14.38 -16.52 13.68
N GLY A 189 13.32 -16.40 14.48
CA GLY A 189 13.26 -15.54 15.67
C GLY A 189 12.30 -14.36 15.53
N PRO A 190 12.22 -13.48 16.54
CA PRO A 190 11.35 -12.31 16.48
C PRO A 190 11.78 -11.36 15.35
N TRP A 191 10.91 -10.42 15.00
CA TRP A 191 11.24 -9.37 14.03
C TRP A 191 12.56 -8.65 14.40
N PRO A 192 13.43 -8.33 13.42
CA PRO A 192 13.27 -8.54 11.98
C PRO A 192 13.80 -9.89 11.48
N ALA A 193 14.26 -10.80 12.34
CA ALA A 193 14.99 -12.01 11.92
C ALA A 193 14.19 -12.91 10.97
N SER A 194 12.86 -12.99 11.15
CA SER A 194 11.99 -13.80 10.28
C SER A 194 11.51 -13.11 9.00
N GLY A 195 11.82 -11.82 8.82
CA GLY A 195 11.51 -11.07 7.61
C GLY A 195 10.20 -10.26 7.66
N GLU A 196 10.14 -9.24 6.81
CA GLU A 196 8.97 -8.42 6.50
C GLU A 196 9.13 -7.89 5.06
N ILE A 197 8.03 -7.83 4.32
CA ILE A 197 8.00 -7.26 2.97
C ILE A 197 6.98 -6.12 2.95
N ASP A 198 7.46 -4.90 2.84
CA ASP A 198 6.63 -3.71 2.64
C ASP A 198 6.44 -3.51 1.15
N ILE A 199 5.29 -3.94 0.62
CA ILE A 199 4.95 -3.81 -0.81
C ILE A 199 4.73 -2.34 -1.14
N MET A 200 4.00 -1.63 -0.27
CA MET A 200 3.66 -0.23 -0.45
C MET A 200 3.49 0.44 0.91
N GLU A 201 4.26 1.50 1.13
CA GLU A 201 4.02 2.47 2.19
C GLU A 201 4.02 3.89 1.61
N ALA A 202 3.19 4.77 2.14
CA ALA A 202 3.19 6.18 1.77
C ALA A 202 2.80 7.06 2.96
N ARG A 203 3.00 8.38 2.81
CA ARG A 203 2.46 9.37 3.74
C ARG A 203 1.31 10.12 3.08
N GLY A 204 0.25 10.35 3.85
CA GLY A 204 -0.89 11.16 3.41
C GLY A 204 -0.60 12.67 3.34
N ASN A 205 0.52 13.13 3.88
CA ASN A 205 0.91 14.54 3.88
C ASN A 205 1.07 15.11 2.46
N GLY A 206 0.91 16.42 2.33
CA GLY A 206 1.08 17.11 1.05
C GLY A 206 2.48 16.94 0.43
N PRO A 207 2.65 17.13 -0.90
CA PRO A 207 3.94 16.95 -1.58
C PRO A 207 5.10 17.82 -1.05
N SER A 208 4.78 18.92 -0.38
CA SER A 208 5.76 19.81 0.26
C SER A 208 6.30 19.28 1.60
N TYR A 209 5.80 18.13 2.08
CA TYR A 209 6.24 17.55 3.35
C TYR A 209 7.70 17.09 3.26
N PRO A 210 8.60 17.52 4.18
CA PRO A 210 10.03 17.27 4.06
C PRO A 210 10.42 15.78 4.03
N ALA A 211 9.64 14.92 4.70
CA ALA A 211 9.94 13.49 4.82
C ALA A 211 9.12 12.63 3.84
N GLN A 212 8.91 13.15 2.62
CA GLN A 212 8.19 12.53 1.50
C GLN A 212 6.67 12.45 1.73
N GLY A 213 5.89 13.21 0.98
CA GLY A 213 4.43 13.22 1.04
C GLY A 213 3.77 12.29 0.02
N THR A 214 2.54 12.64 -0.36
CA THR A 214 1.66 11.93 -1.31
C THR A 214 2.22 11.72 -2.74
N ASN A 215 3.41 12.25 -3.04
CA ASN A 215 4.13 12.07 -4.30
C ASN A 215 5.21 10.97 -4.25
N PHE A 216 5.29 10.22 -3.15
CA PHE A 216 6.23 9.12 -2.98
C PHE A 216 5.51 7.85 -2.51
N VAL A 217 6.06 6.72 -2.93
CA VAL A 217 5.75 5.38 -2.40
C VAL A 217 7.08 4.74 -2.03
N ARG A 218 7.12 4.04 -0.89
CA ARG A 218 8.25 3.24 -0.45
C ARG A 218 7.90 1.76 -0.52
N SER A 219 8.92 0.97 -0.80
CA SER A 219 8.91 -0.48 -0.62
C SER A 219 10.19 -0.87 0.08
N SER A 220 10.11 -1.86 0.95
CA SER A 220 11.12 -2.16 1.94
C SER A 220 11.15 -3.67 2.23
N LEU A 221 12.33 -4.16 2.62
CA LEU A 221 12.55 -5.53 3.06
C LEU A 221 13.29 -5.46 4.40
N ASN A 222 12.64 -5.82 5.49
CA ASN A 222 13.27 -5.84 6.82
C ASN A 222 13.64 -7.28 7.16
N TRP A 223 14.93 -7.56 7.29
CA TRP A 223 15.45 -8.88 7.64
C TRP A 223 16.85 -8.76 8.24
N GLY A 224 17.29 -9.79 8.96
CA GLY A 224 18.65 -9.90 9.47
C GLY A 224 18.71 -10.49 10.87
N PRO A 225 19.82 -11.17 11.24
CA PRO A 225 20.02 -11.64 12.59
C PRO A 225 20.06 -10.47 13.58
N LEU A 226 19.61 -10.71 14.81
CA LEU A 226 19.72 -9.78 15.93
C LEU A 226 21.18 -9.60 16.38
#